data_AF-A0A7W4YY93-F1
#
_entry.id   AF-A0A7W4YY93-F1
#
_cell.length_a   1.000
_cell.length_b   1.000
_cell.length_c   1.000
_cell.angle_alpha   90.00
_cell.angle_beta   90.00
_cell.angle_gamma   90.00
#
_symmetry.space_group_name_H-M   'P 1'
#
loop_
_entity.id
_entity.type
_entity.pdbx_description
1 polymer ?
#
loop_
_entity_poly.entity_id
_entity_poly.type
_entity_poly.pdbx_seq_one_letter_code
_entity_poly.pdbx_strand_id
1 'polypeptide(L)'
;MTETTFENAVDEMVGRLHSILLTIQQGGGEETLCSLQQQLIDLMGLVERNPGIEAATGDLYAAAEALVADRATRSQPIARKLRLLAHAHQRFREHLSAAQPLKPGRRSIWLHGNLRFAA
;
A
#
# COMPACT_ATOMS: atom_id res chain seq x y z
N MET A 1 4.68 -21.38 7.89
CA MET A 1 4.89 -20.91 6.51
C MET A 1 6.34 -21.16 6.18
N THR A 2 6.64 -21.80 5.04
CA THR A 2 8.02 -21.90 4.56
C THR A 2 8.42 -20.57 3.91
N GLU A 3 9.72 -20.32 3.80
CA GLU A 3 10.27 -19.10 3.19
C GLU A 3 9.75 -18.89 1.76
N THR A 4 9.77 -19.93 0.93
CA THR A 4 9.25 -19.88 -0.45
C THR A 4 7.75 -19.59 -0.53
N THR A 5 6.94 -20.08 0.42
CA THR A 5 5.50 -19.78 0.45
C THR A 5 5.24 -18.32 0.83
N PHE A 6 6.09 -17.74 1.69
CA PHE A 6 6.00 -16.34 2.05
C PHE A 6 6.37 -15.42 0.89
N GLU A 7 7.52 -15.67 0.26
CA GLU A 7 8.00 -14.88 -0.88
C GLU A 7 6.96 -14.86 -2.01
N ASN A 8 6.42 -16.03 -2.38
CA ASN A 8 5.36 -16.12 -3.38
C ASN A 8 4.10 -15.34 -2.98
N ALA A 9 3.67 -15.41 -1.71
CA ALA A 9 2.50 -14.69 -1.23
C ALA A 9 2.72 -13.17 -1.29
N VAL A 10 3.90 -12.69 -0.89
CA VAL A 10 4.27 -11.28 -0.97
C VAL A 10 4.32 -10.82 -2.43
N ASP A 11 4.95 -11.58 -3.32
CA ASP A 11 5.04 -11.25 -4.75
C ASP A 11 3.67 -11.17 -5.42
N GLU A 12 2.77 -12.13 -5.13
CA GLU A 12 1.39 -12.08 -5.61
C GLU A 12 0.66 -10.81 -5.15
N MET A 13 0.81 -10.46 -3.88
CA MET A 13 0.18 -9.25 -3.33
C MET A 13 0.76 -7.98 -3.91
N VAL A 14 2.08 -7.93 -4.13
CA VAL A 14 2.74 -6.81 -4.82
C VAL A 14 2.24 -6.69 -6.26
N GLY A 15 2.02 -7.80 -6.96
CA GLY A 15 1.41 -7.81 -8.29
C GLY A 15 0.00 -7.24 -8.31
N ARG A 16 -0.84 -7.62 -7.33
CA ARG A 16 -2.19 -7.06 -7.15
C ARG A 16 -2.15 -5.56 -6.83
N LEU A 17 -1.29 -5.14 -5.89
CA LEU A 17 -1.08 -3.73 -5.55
C LEU A 17 -0.67 -2.92 -6.78
N HIS A 18 0.29 -3.42 -7.56
CA HIS A 18 0.73 -2.73 -8.77
C HIS A 18 -0.42 -2.51 -9.76
N SER A 19 -1.26 -3.53 -9.95
CA SER A 19 -2.44 -3.47 -10.83
C SER A 19 -3.45 -2.41 -10.35
N ILE A 20 -3.75 -2.38 -9.04
CA ILE A 20 -4.64 -1.38 -8.43
C ILE A 20 -4.07 0.03 -8.62
N LEU A 21 -2.76 0.22 -8.38
CA LEU A 21 -2.09 1.51 -8.55
C LEU A 21 -2.13 2.00 -10.00
N LEU A 22 -1.98 1.09 -10.98
CA LEU A 22 -2.16 1.43 -12.40
C LEU A 22 -3.58 1.90 -12.69
N THR A 23 -4.60 1.22 -12.15
CA THR A 23 -6.00 1.66 -12.28
C THR A 23 -6.19 3.06 -11.68
N ILE A 24 -5.63 3.33 -10.49
CA ILE A 24 -5.65 4.67 -9.88
C ILE A 24 -4.95 5.68 -10.79
N GLN A 25 -3.79 5.37 -11.36
CA GLN A 25 -3.09 6.26 -12.30
C GLN A 25 -3.91 6.56 -13.57
N GLN A 26 -4.74 5.63 -14.02
CA GLN A 26 -5.53 5.74 -15.26
C GLN A 26 -6.90 6.41 -15.12
N GLY A 27 -7.47 6.44 -13.92
CA GLY A 27 -8.83 6.98 -13.77
C GLY A 27 -9.61 6.49 -12.57
N GLY A 28 -9.11 5.46 -11.89
CA GLY A 28 -9.75 4.83 -10.74
C GLY A 28 -10.17 5.86 -9.68
N GLY A 29 -11.38 5.66 -9.16
CA GLY A 29 -11.98 6.48 -8.11
C GLY A 29 -11.98 5.78 -6.76
N GLU A 30 -12.95 6.13 -5.91
CA GLU A 30 -13.06 5.63 -4.53
C GLU A 30 -13.10 4.10 -4.42
N GLU A 31 -13.79 3.39 -5.32
CA GLU A 31 -13.83 1.92 -5.30
C GLU A 31 -12.44 1.30 -5.46
N THR A 32 -11.60 1.91 -6.29
CA THR A 32 -10.21 1.49 -6.47
C THR A 32 -9.35 1.83 -5.25
N LEU A 33 -9.64 2.95 -4.57
CA LEU A 33 -8.98 3.34 -3.33
C LEU A 33 -9.32 2.40 -2.16
N CYS A 34 -10.59 1.98 -2.03
CA CYS A 34 -11.02 0.96 -1.08
C CYS A 34 -10.32 -0.39 -1.35
N SER A 35 -10.19 -0.76 -2.62
CA SER A 35 -9.46 -1.97 -3.02
C SER A 35 -7.97 -1.89 -2.63
N LEU A 36 -7.34 -0.72 -2.81
CA LEU A 36 -5.98 -0.48 -2.35
C LEU A 36 -5.86 -0.63 -0.84
N GLN A 37 -6.79 -0.03 -0.09
CA GLN A 37 -6.82 -0.12 1.37
C GLN A 37 -6.87 -1.57 1.85
N GLN A 38 -7.81 -2.36 1.32
CA GLN A 38 -7.96 -3.75 1.70
C GLN A 38 -6.70 -4.56 1.41
N GLN A 39 -6.12 -4.39 0.22
CA GLN A 39 -4.90 -5.09 -0.18
C GLN A 39 -3.70 -4.74 0.72
N LEU A 40 -3.59 -3.49 1.19
CA LEU A 40 -2.55 -3.06 2.14
C LEU A 40 -2.77 -3.65 3.53
N ILE A 41 -4.03 -3.70 4.01
CA ILE A 41 -4.39 -4.33 5.28
C ILE A 41 -4.04 -5.82 5.25
N ASP A 42 -4.42 -6.52 4.18
CA ASP A 42 -4.13 -7.94 4.01
C ASP A 42 -2.62 -8.18 4.05
N LEU A 43 -1.82 -7.33 3.38
CA LEU A 43 -0.37 -7.49 3.34
C LEU A 43 0.25 -7.28 4.72
N MET A 44 -0.18 -6.25 5.44
CA MET A 44 0.25 -6.01 6.82
C MET A 44 -0.09 -7.22 7.72
N GLY A 45 -1.20 -7.91 7.45
CA GLY A 45 -1.57 -9.15 8.14
C GLY A 45 -0.59 -10.31 7.95
N LEU A 46 0.24 -10.30 6.89
CA LEU A 46 1.19 -11.37 6.57
C LEU A 46 2.60 -11.13 7.11
N VAL A 47 2.96 -9.90 7.46
CA VAL A 47 4.33 -9.53 7.81
C VAL A 47 4.47 -9.16 9.30
N GLU A 48 5.64 -9.44 9.87
CA GLU A 48 5.98 -8.91 11.20
C GLU A 48 5.99 -7.38 11.17
N ARG A 49 5.57 -6.78 12.29
CA ARG A 49 5.53 -5.31 12.41
C ARG A 49 6.88 -4.71 12.08
N ASN A 50 6.89 -3.81 11.11
CA ASN A 50 8.06 -3.06 10.69
C ASN A 50 7.67 -1.58 10.53
N PRO A 51 8.24 -0.65 11.32
CA PRO A 51 7.90 0.77 11.26
C PRO A 51 8.15 1.41 9.88
N GLY A 52 9.15 0.93 9.13
CA GLY A 52 9.43 1.40 7.78
C GLY A 52 8.34 0.98 6.80
N ILE A 53 7.85 -0.26 6.91
CA ILE A 53 6.70 -0.75 6.13
C ILE A 53 5.43 0.02 6.52
N GLU A 54 5.20 0.26 7.81
CA GLU A 54 4.07 1.04 8.33
C GLU A 54 4.05 2.46 7.72
N ALA A 55 5.16 3.18 7.81
CA ALA A 55 5.28 4.53 7.24
C ALA A 55 5.10 4.52 5.70
N ALA A 56 5.76 3.60 5.00
CA ALA A 56 5.66 3.52 3.55
C ALA A 56 4.25 3.13 3.07
N THR A 57 3.53 2.33 3.86
CA THR A 57 2.12 1.98 3.61
C THR A 57 1.25 3.22 3.72
N GLY A 58 1.43 4.02 4.78
CA GLY A 58 0.76 5.30 4.98
C GLY A 58 0.99 6.28 3.81
N ASP A 59 2.25 6.45 3.42
CA ASP A 59 2.66 7.33 2.31
C ASP A 59 2.04 6.89 0.98
N LEU A 60 2.03 5.58 0.70
CA LEU A 60 1.49 5.03 -0.54
C LEU A 60 -0.01 5.30 -0.69
N TYR A 61 -0.79 5.00 0.34
CA TYR A 61 -2.22 5.27 0.30
C TYR A 61 -2.52 6.77 0.29
N ALA A 62 -1.82 7.59 1.07
CA ALA A 62 -2.02 9.04 1.06
C ALA A 62 -1.73 9.66 -0.32
N ALA A 63 -0.72 9.15 -1.03
CA ALA A 63 -0.44 9.57 -2.40
C ALA A 63 -1.54 9.13 -3.38
N ALA A 64 -2.12 7.95 -3.19
CA ALA A 64 -3.22 7.44 -4.00
C ALA A 64 -4.52 8.21 -3.76
N GLU A 65 -4.89 8.43 -2.50
CA GLU A 65 -6.02 9.25 -2.04
C GLU A 65 -5.92 10.66 -2.63
N ALA A 66 -4.75 11.29 -2.53
CA ALA A 66 -4.53 12.63 -3.08
C ALA A 66 -4.73 12.71 -4.60
N LEU A 67 -4.50 11.62 -5.34
CA LEU A 67 -4.74 11.53 -6.78
C LEU A 67 -6.24 11.34 -7.10
N VAL A 68 -6.93 10.50 -6.33
CA VAL A 68 -8.37 10.26 -6.46
C VAL A 68 -9.15 11.54 -6.14
N ALA A 69 -8.86 12.20 -5.02
CA ALA A 69 -9.50 13.45 -4.60
C ALA A 69 -9.24 14.62 -5.58
N ASP A 70 -8.07 14.64 -6.24
CA ASP A 70 -7.73 15.66 -7.24
C ASP A 70 -8.65 15.62 -8.46
N ARG A 71 -9.00 14.42 -8.90
CA ARG A 71 -9.83 14.25 -10.09
C ARG A 71 -11.24 14.77 -9.88
N ALA A 72 -11.77 14.66 -8.66
CA ALA A 72 -13.04 15.27 -8.29
C ALA A 72 -12.99 16.80 -8.37
N THR A 73 -11.81 17.41 -8.14
CA THR A 73 -11.65 18.88 -8.03
C THR A 73 -10.93 19.53 -9.23
N ARG A 74 -10.38 18.74 -10.16
CA ARG A 74 -9.54 19.17 -11.30
C ARG A 74 -8.38 20.09 -10.89
N SER A 75 -7.90 19.98 -9.65
CA SER A 75 -6.79 20.82 -9.19
C SER A 75 -5.49 20.40 -9.89
N GLN A 76 -4.69 21.37 -10.33
CA GLN A 76 -3.40 21.12 -10.97
C GLN A 76 -2.29 21.21 -9.89
N PRO A 77 -1.15 20.49 -10.02
CA PRO A 77 -0.73 19.69 -11.18
C PRO A 77 -0.74 18.17 -10.92
N ILE A 78 -1.47 17.43 -11.76
CA ILE A 78 -1.56 15.96 -11.71
C ILE A 78 -0.22 15.25 -11.90
N ALA A 79 0.69 15.83 -12.69
CA ALA A 79 2.03 15.28 -12.92
C ALA A 79 2.90 15.22 -11.64
N ARG A 80 2.65 16.10 -10.65
CA ARG A 80 3.34 16.03 -9.35
C ARG A 80 2.81 14.85 -8.53
N LYS A 81 1.49 14.67 -8.50
CA LYS A 81 0.84 13.61 -7.74
C LYS A 81 1.18 12.22 -8.28
N LEU A 82 1.22 12.06 -9.61
CA LEU A 82 1.71 10.83 -10.24
C LEU A 82 3.16 10.49 -9.85
N ARG A 83 4.05 11.49 -9.80
CA ARG A 83 5.44 11.29 -9.34
C ARG A 83 5.51 10.91 -7.87
N LEU A 84 4.71 11.52 -7.01
CA LEU A 84 4.65 11.18 -5.58
C LEU A 84 4.14 9.74 -5.39
N LEU A 85 3.11 9.34 -6.12
CA LEU A 85 2.59 7.97 -6.09
C LEU A 85 3.65 6.95 -6.52
N ALA A 86 4.39 7.23 -7.60
CA ALA A 86 5.47 6.37 -8.07
C ALA A 86 6.61 6.25 -7.03
N HIS A 87 7.00 7.37 -6.41
CA HIS A 87 8.02 7.36 -5.35
C HIS A 87 7.57 6.60 -4.10
N ALA A 88 6.32 6.80 -3.66
CA ALA A 88 5.77 6.11 -2.51
C ALA A 88 5.69 4.60 -2.76
N HIS A 89 5.27 4.19 -3.97
CA HIS A 89 5.24 2.79 -4.37
C HIS A 89 6.64 2.17 -4.38
N GLN A 90 7.64 2.89 -4.90
CA GLN A 90 9.03 2.42 -4.91
C GLN A 90 9.59 2.23 -3.49
N ARG A 91 9.42 3.22 -2.60
CA ARG A 91 9.87 3.11 -1.20
C ARG A 91 9.17 1.98 -0.45
N PHE A 92 7.88 1.80 -0.71
CA PHE A 92 7.12 0.70 -0.15
C PHE A 92 7.72 -0.66 -0.55
N ARG A 93 8.04 -0.86 -1.83
CA ARG A 93 8.71 -2.09 -2.31
C ARG A 93 10.09 -2.28 -1.68
N GLU A 94 10.87 -1.21 -1.54
CA GLU A 94 12.18 -1.24 -0.88
C GLU A 94 12.06 -1.71 0.58
N HIS A 95 11.13 -1.16 1.35
CA HIS A 95 10.89 -1.61 2.72
C HIS A 95 10.33 -3.04 2.79
N LEU A 96 9.47 -3.42 1.85
CA LEU A 96 8.87 -4.75 1.80
C LEU A 96 9.89 -5.85 1.48
N SER A 97 10.98 -5.52 0.78
CA SER A 97 12.08 -6.46 0.52
C SER A 97 12.79 -6.94 1.81
N ALA A 98 12.68 -6.17 2.90
CA ALA A 98 13.20 -6.52 4.22
C ALA A 98 12.10 -7.08 5.16
N ALA A 99 10.91 -7.39 4.63
CA ALA A 99 9.82 -7.92 5.43
C ALA A 99 10.11 -9.33 5.93
N GLN A 100 9.65 -9.63 7.14
CA GLN A 100 9.70 -10.97 7.69
C GLN A 100 8.28 -11.53 7.81
N PRO A 101 8.09 -12.85 7.62
CA PRO A 101 6.79 -13.48 7.75
C PRO A 101 6.28 -13.40 9.18
N LEU A 102 5.00 -13.08 9.36
CA LEU A 102 4.37 -13.12 10.67
C LEU A 102 4.43 -14.53 11.26
N LYS A 103 4.99 -14.65 12.47
CA LYS A 103 5.10 -15.94 13.16
C LYS A 103 3.71 -16.51 13.49
N PRO A 104 3.49 -17.83 13.30
CA PRO A 104 2.24 -18.48 13.68
C PRO A 104 1.86 -18.20 15.14
N GLY A 105 0.59 -17.89 15.39
CA GLY A 105 0.08 -17.60 16.74
C GLY A 105 0.41 -16.20 17.28
N ARG A 106 1.16 -15.37 16.55
CA ARG A 106 1.30 -13.94 16.86
C ARG A 106 0.25 -13.14 16.11
N ARG A 107 -0.45 -12.24 16.81
CA ARG A 107 -1.12 -11.11 16.18
C ARG A 107 -0.12 -9.99 15.99
N SER A 108 0.09 -9.56 14.76
CA SER A 108 0.81 -8.33 14.49
C SER A 108 -0.10 -7.16 14.88
N ILE A 109 0.28 -6.41 15.91
CA ILE A 109 -0.47 -5.22 16.34
C ILE A 109 0.06 -4.05 15.51
N TRP A 110 -0.57 -3.83 14.36
CA TRP A 110 -0.34 -2.63 13.55
C TRP A 110 -1.11 -1.47 14.16
N LEU A 111 -0.50 -0.28 14.23
CA LEU A 111 -1.21 0.91 14.68
C LEU A 111 -2.00 1.46 13.50
N HIS A 112 -3.11 0.78 13.18
CA HIS A 112 -4.01 1.25 12.12
C HIS A 112 -4.51 2.68 12.37
N GLY A 113 -4.57 3.12 13.63
CA GLY A 113 -4.93 4.50 13.99
C GLY A 113 -3.92 5.58 13.57
N ASN A 114 -2.69 5.21 13.19
CA ASN A 114 -1.70 6.15 12.63
C ASN A 114 -1.71 6.16 11.09
N LEU A 115 -2.30 5.14 10.49
CA LEU A 115 -2.52 5.08 9.06
C LEU A 115 -3.80 5.87 8.77
N ARG A 116 -3.74 6.83 7.84
CA ARG A 116 -4.88 7.71 7.50
C ARG A 116 -6.14 6.98 6.97
N PHE A 117 -6.15 5.65 6.97
CA PHE A 117 -7.20 4.80 6.42
C PHE A 117 -8.29 4.46 7.45
N ALA A 118 -8.01 4.66 8.75
CA ALA A 118 -8.88 4.22 9.85
C ALA A 118 -9.72 5.35 10.48
N ALA A 119 -10.09 6.36 9.68
CA ALA A 119 -10.97 7.44 10.10
C ALA A 119 -12.45 7.07 9.93
#